data_AF-A0A0W8DWI4-F1
#
_entry.id   AF-A0A0W8DWI4-F1
#
_cell.length_a   1.000
_cell.length_b   1.000
_cell.length_c   1.000
_cell.angle_alpha   90.00
_cell.angle_beta   90.00
_cell.angle_gamma   90.00
#
_symmetry.space_group_name_H-M   'P 1'
#
loop_
_entity.id
_entity.type
_entity.pdbx_description
1 polymer ?
#
loop_
_entity_poly.entity_id
_entity_poly.type
_entity_poly.pdbx_seq_one_letter_code
_entity_poly.pdbx_strand_id
1 'polypeptide(L)'
;MTTLNTADDIRVAIDALELDAVASYFDNDDDEIDPYVVCEGVSIAALNEYVGDGEGLRIPLRFLALDDGRLVIVDLPTKVHESTAASFEKMFNRASGNDLEVASRGSMTARRAGNPNKEADATFGPKGSTLHRTPAPAPRTIADWVTLAVEVGRSQTWASLEEAAEWWCNYGGMQYILLLKISPQGVQMRYALYDIAVLGILPAPTASGTVYRRTRDQPAVNVTFNMRRILSIPANAALPNGVNATAVVDLRIVMNLVIDSLY
;
A
#
# COMPACT_ATOMS: atom_id res chain seq x y z
N MET A 1 32.98 -11.44 5.45
CA MET A 1 31.50 -11.38 5.44
C MET A 1 31.03 -12.41 4.44
N THR A 2 30.31 -13.42 4.91
CA THR A 2 29.61 -14.40 4.06
C THR A 2 28.48 -13.68 3.34
N THR A 3 28.53 -13.66 2.02
CA THR A 3 27.46 -13.14 1.16
C THR A 3 26.21 -13.98 1.37
N LEU A 4 25.12 -13.39 1.88
CA LEU A 4 23.83 -14.03 2.08
C LEU A 4 23.08 -14.04 0.74
N ASN A 5 23.23 -15.12 -0.02
CA ASN A 5 22.78 -15.18 -1.43
C ASN A 5 21.54 -16.06 -1.64
N THR A 6 21.02 -16.68 -0.58
CA THR A 6 19.92 -17.65 -0.67
C THR A 6 18.73 -17.26 0.20
N ALA A 7 17.56 -17.84 -0.06
CA ALA A 7 16.38 -17.67 0.78
C ALA A 7 16.61 -18.18 2.21
N ASP A 8 17.41 -19.24 2.39
CA ASP A 8 17.75 -19.81 3.70
C ASP A 8 18.62 -18.87 4.51
N ASP A 9 19.58 -18.21 3.85
CA ASP A 9 20.41 -17.17 4.45
C ASP A 9 19.57 -16.00 4.99
N ILE A 10 18.59 -15.55 4.21
CA ILE A 10 17.63 -14.50 4.64
C ILE A 10 16.83 -15.00 5.84
N ARG A 11 16.32 -16.23 5.80
CA ARG A 11 15.55 -16.80 6.91
C ARG A 11 16.37 -16.85 8.20
N VAL A 12 17.62 -17.29 8.13
CA VAL A 12 18.53 -17.30 9.29
C VAL A 12 18.75 -15.88 9.82
N ALA A 13 18.94 -14.89 8.96
CA ALA A 13 19.11 -13.49 9.38
C ALA A 13 17.85 -12.94 10.06
N ILE A 14 16.66 -13.19 9.47
CA ILE A 14 15.38 -12.79 10.05
C ILE A 14 15.10 -13.53 11.36
N ASP A 15 15.43 -14.82 11.48
CA ASP A 15 15.23 -15.62 12.70
C ASP A 15 16.18 -15.19 13.83
N ALA A 16 17.36 -14.66 13.50
CA ALA A 16 18.30 -14.11 14.46
C ALA A 16 17.91 -12.72 15.00
N LEU A 17 16.86 -12.07 14.45
CA LEU A 17 16.41 -10.77 14.93
C LEU A 17 15.85 -10.87 16.35
N GLU A 18 16.37 -10.02 17.23
CA GLU A 18 15.77 -9.68 18.52
C GLU A 18 14.63 -8.69 18.27
N LEU A 19 13.40 -9.20 18.10
CA LEU A 19 12.25 -8.38 17.70
C LEU A 19 11.95 -7.23 18.66
N ASP A 20 12.25 -7.38 19.95
CA ASP A 20 12.09 -6.29 20.92
C ASP A 20 13.07 -5.14 20.64
N ALA A 21 14.29 -5.44 20.18
CA ALA A 21 15.27 -4.42 19.80
C ALA A 21 14.86 -3.73 18.49
N VAL A 22 14.33 -4.48 17.52
CA VAL A 22 13.78 -3.91 16.27
C VAL A 22 12.56 -3.05 16.57
N ALA A 23 11.64 -3.51 17.42
CA ALA A 23 10.49 -2.72 17.86
C ALA A 23 10.94 -1.44 18.57
N SER A 24 11.90 -1.53 19.49
CA SER A 24 12.46 -0.36 20.18
C SER A 24 13.12 0.64 19.23
N TYR A 25 13.69 0.17 18.12
CA TYR A 25 14.27 1.05 17.09
C TYR A 25 13.21 1.94 16.44
N PHE A 26 12.01 1.40 16.19
CA PHE A 26 10.87 2.12 15.62
C PHE A 26 9.96 2.79 16.66
N ASP A 27 10.17 2.52 17.96
CA ASP A 27 9.39 3.06 19.07
C ASP A 27 9.98 4.39 19.58
N ASN A 28 9.95 5.39 18.70
CA ASN A 28 10.25 6.76 19.07
C ASN A 28 9.21 7.73 18.47
N ASP A 29 9.29 8.99 18.89
CA ASP A 29 8.38 10.05 18.46
C ASP A 29 8.75 10.65 17.09
N ASP A 30 9.84 10.19 16.46
CA ASP A 30 10.21 10.65 15.13
C ASP A 30 9.23 10.09 14.09
N ASP A 31 8.72 10.99 13.26
CA ASP A 31 7.80 10.62 12.19
C ASP A 31 8.54 9.92 11.04
N GLU A 32 9.85 10.12 10.85
CA GLU A 32 10.62 9.53 9.76
C GLU A 32 11.88 8.85 10.29
N ILE A 33 11.85 7.52 10.34
CA ILE A 33 12.93 6.69 10.84
C ILE A 33 13.59 6.00 9.64
N ASP A 34 14.92 5.98 9.62
CA ASP A 34 15.68 5.23 8.62
C ASP A 34 15.31 3.74 8.67
N PRO A 35 15.38 3.00 7.55
CA PRO A 35 15.11 1.56 7.56
C PRO A 35 16.10 0.80 8.45
N TYR A 36 15.60 -0.22 9.17
CA TYR A 36 16.45 -1.13 9.94
C TYR A 36 17.09 -2.15 9.01
N VAL A 37 18.41 -2.12 8.87
CA VAL A 37 19.14 -3.06 8.01
C VAL A 37 19.19 -4.43 8.65
N VAL A 38 18.60 -5.43 7.98
CA VAL A 38 18.63 -6.84 8.41
C VAL A 38 19.92 -7.49 7.97
N CYS A 39 20.20 -7.42 6.67
CA CYS A 39 21.39 -8.00 6.08
C CYS A 39 21.72 -7.43 4.69
N GLU A 40 22.94 -7.68 4.21
CA GLU A 40 23.46 -7.17 2.94
C GLU A 40 23.80 -8.31 1.96
N GLY A 41 23.95 -7.96 0.68
CA GLY A 41 24.27 -8.92 -0.39
C GLY A 41 23.08 -9.72 -0.89
N VAL A 42 21.85 -9.29 -0.57
CA VAL A 42 20.62 -9.98 -0.95
C VAL A 42 20.28 -9.71 -2.40
N SER A 43 20.12 -10.77 -3.18
CA SER A 43 19.63 -10.67 -4.56
C SER A 43 18.10 -10.62 -4.62
N ILE A 44 17.55 -10.07 -5.70
CA ILE A 44 16.11 -10.10 -5.98
C ILE A 44 15.57 -11.54 -6.00
N ALA A 45 16.34 -12.47 -6.57
CA ALA A 45 15.94 -13.87 -6.64
C ALA A 45 15.84 -14.50 -5.24
N ALA A 46 16.84 -14.26 -4.39
CA ALA A 46 16.86 -14.76 -3.02
C ALA A 46 15.71 -14.19 -2.19
N LEU A 47 15.46 -12.88 -2.28
CA LEU A 47 14.32 -12.25 -1.60
C LEU A 47 12.99 -12.84 -2.07
N ASN A 48 12.79 -12.94 -3.39
CA ASN A 48 11.53 -13.44 -3.94
C ASN A 48 11.30 -14.92 -3.59
N GLU A 49 12.36 -15.72 -3.50
CA GLU A 49 12.30 -17.11 -3.04
C GLU A 49 11.98 -17.20 -1.55
N TYR A 50 12.60 -16.37 -0.71
CA TYR A 50 12.29 -16.28 0.73
C TYR A 50 10.83 -15.90 0.98
N VAL A 51 10.34 -14.90 0.24
CA VAL A 51 8.96 -14.41 0.32
C VAL A 51 7.95 -15.48 -0.11
N GLY A 52 8.23 -16.21 -1.18
CA GLY A 52 7.32 -17.24 -1.70
C GLY A 52 5.95 -16.68 -2.11
N ASP A 53 4.89 -17.14 -1.44
CA ASP A 53 3.52 -16.64 -1.59
C ASP A 53 3.16 -15.48 -0.66
N GLY A 54 4.06 -15.12 0.28
CA GLY A 54 3.89 -14.06 1.26
C GLY A 54 3.32 -14.53 2.60
N GLU A 55 2.87 -15.78 2.70
CA GLU A 55 2.21 -16.30 3.91
C GLU A 55 3.23 -16.81 4.95
N GLY A 56 2.91 -16.61 6.23
CA GLY A 56 3.70 -17.16 7.35
C GLY A 56 5.08 -16.52 7.57
N LEU A 57 5.39 -15.40 6.90
CA LEU A 57 6.62 -14.65 7.14
C LEU A 57 6.64 -14.09 8.56
N ARG A 58 7.80 -14.19 9.23
CA ARG A 58 8.01 -13.61 10.57
C ARG A 58 7.79 -12.09 10.58
N ILE A 59 8.16 -11.44 9.48
CA ILE A 59 7.87 -10.03 9.19
C ILE A 59 7.17 -10.00 7.82
N PRO A 60 5.91 -9.53 7.74
CA PRO A 60 5.17 -9.46 6.47
C PRO A 60 5.90 -8.62 5.41
N LEU A 61 5.74 -8.99 4.14
CA LEU A 61 6.46 -8.35 3.02
C LEU A 61 6.17 -6.84 2.91
N ARG A 62 4.98 -6.37 3.28
CA ARG A 62 4.65 -4.93 3.28
C ARG A 62 5.55 -4.08 4.19
N PHE A 63 6.31 -4.70 5.09
CA PHE A 63 7.26 -4.05 5.99
C PHE A 63 8.72 -4.25 5.56
N LEU A 64 8.97 -4.96 4.46
CA LEU A 64 10.31 -5.26 3.96
C LEU A 64 10.56 -4.55 2.62
N ALA A 65 11.80 -4.12 2.41
CA ALA A 65 12.27 -3.61 1.12
C ALA A 65 13.67 -4.15 0.79
N LEU A 66 14.00 -4.13 -0.50
CA LEU A 66 15.35 -4.40 -0.99
C LEU A 66 15.95 -3.11 -1.52
N ASP A 67 16.91 -2.56 -0.78
CA ASP A 67 17.58 -1.30 -1.08
C ASP A 67 19.06 -1.55 -1.42
N ASP A 68 19.39 -1.49 -2.71
CA ASP A 68 20.73 -1.75 -3.25
C ASP A 68 21.39 -3.02 -2.70
N GLY A 69 20.64 -4.12 -2.69
CA GLY A 69 21.10 -5.41 -2.18
C GLY A 69 21.09 -5.53 -0.64
N ARG A 70 20.54 -4.55 0.07
CA ARG A 70 20.29 -4.62 1.51
C ARG A 70 18.83 -4.97 1.76
N LEU A 71 18.58 -6.05 2.49
CA LEU A 71 17.26 -6.32 3.02
C LEU A 71 17.04 -5.45 4.25
N VAL A 72 16.00 -4.62 4.20
CA VAL A 72 15.67 -3.68 5.26
C VAL A 72 14.23 -3.86 5.72
N ILE A 73 13.98 -3.55 6.99
CA ILE A 73 12.64 -3.34 7.54
C ILE A 73 12.36 -1.84 7.44
N VAL A 74 11.31 -1.46 6.72
CA VAL A 74 10.96 -0.05 6.51
C VAL A 74 9.96 0.48 7.52
N ASP A 75 9.12 -0.39 8.08
CA ASP A 75 8.12 -0.07 9.09
C ASP A 75 7.77 -1.31 9.90
N LEU A 76 6.91 -1.18 10.92
CA LEU A 76 6.38 -2.32 11.67
C LEU A 76 4.86 -2.20 11.83
N PRO A 77 4.15 -3.33 11.98
CA PRO A 77 2.72 -3.30 12.22
C PRO A 77 2.44 -2.61 13.56
N THR A 78 1.69 -1.51 13.50
CA THR A 78 1.21 -0.80 14.68
C THR A 78 -0.30 -0.65 14.61
N LYS A 79 -0.95 -0.48 15.77
CA LYS A 79 -2.41 -0.30 15.82
C LYS A 79 -2.87 0.88 14.95
N VAL A 80 -2.11 1.96 14.93
CA VAL A 80 -2.40 3.15 14.11
C VAL A 80 -2.25 2.88 12.61
N HIS A 81 -1.23 2.13 12.21
CA HIS A 81 -1.01 1.70 10.82
C HIS A 81 -2.17 0.84 10.33
N GLU A 82 -2.41 -0.29 11.00
CA GLU A 82 -3.44 -1.25 10.59
C GLU A 82 -4.83 -0.60 10.55
N SER A 83 -5.13 0.23 11.54
CA SER A 83 -6.39 0.96 11.57
C SER A 83 -6.52 1.97 10.44
N THR A 84 -5.42 2.58 9.99
CA THR A 84 -5.42 3.51 8.85
C THR A 84 -5.78 2.80 7.57
N ALA A 85 -5.13 1.66 7.28
CA ALA A 85 -5.44 0.84 6.11
C ALA A 85 -6.90 0.35 6.13
N ALA A 86 -7.34 -0.22 7.27
CA ALA A 86 -8.70 -0.74 7.43
C ALA A 86 -9.78 0.35 7.36
N SER A 87 -9.52 1.52 7.95
CA SER A 87 -10.45 2.66 7.92
C SER A 87 -10.57 3.24 6.52
N PHE A 88 -9.46 3.32 5.79
CA PHE A 88 -9.49 3.74 4.39
C PHE A 88 -10.30 2.75 3.54
N GLU A 89 -10.01 1.45 3.63
CA GLU A 89 -10.73 0.41 2.90
C GLU A 89 -12.24 0.49 3.14
N LYS A 90 -12.65 0.57 4.42
CA LYS A 90 -14.06 0.71 4.80
C LYS A 90 -14.72 1.92 4.14
N MET A 91 -14.05 3.07 4.16
CA MET A 91 -14.60 4.30 3.59
C MET A 91 -14.60 4.29 2.06
N PHE A 92 -13.60 3.68 1.42
CA PHE A 92 -13.55 3.49 -0.02
C PHE A 92 -14.67 2.56 -0.51
N ASN A 93 -14.84 1.39 0.14
CA ASN A 93 -15.92 0.45 -0.18
C ASN A 93 -17.29 1.13 -0.06
N ARG A 94 -17.52 1.90 1.02
CA ARG A 94 -18.75 2.69 1.16
C ARG A 94 -18.91 3.74 0.06
N ALA A 95 -17.85 4.48 -0.27
CA ALA A 95 -17.87 5.51 -1.29
C ALA A 95 -18.09 4.95 -2.71
N SER A 96 -17.72 3.69 -2.95
CA SER A 96 -17.97 2.99 -4.21
C SER A 96 -19.45 2.81 -4.53
N GLY A 97 -20.33 2.85 -3.53
CA GLY A 97 -21.78 2.64 -3.65
C GLY A 97 -22.20 1.17 -3.71
N ASN A 98 -21.36 0.30 -4.27
CA ASN A 98 -21.56 -1.15 -4.29
C ASN A 98 -20.20 -1.86 -4.23
N ASP A 99 -19.80 -2.23 -3.01
CA ASP A 99 -18.54 -2.92 -2.72
C ASP A 99 -18.52 -4.37 -3.23
N LEU A 100 -19.69 -4.95 -3.55
CA LEU A 100 -19.77 -6.28 -4.19
C LEU A 100 -19.15 -6.29 -5.59
N GLU A 101 -18.90 -5.13 -6.21
CA GLU A 101 -18.25 -5.02 -7.52
C GLU A 101 -16.75 -4.73 -7.43
N VAL A 102 -16.26 -4.36 -6.24
CA VAL A 102 -14.86 -4.00 -5.99
C VAL A 102 -14.13 -5.19 -5.37
N ALA A 103 -13.05 -5.63 -5.99
CA ALA A 103 -12.18 -6.64 -5.42
C ALA A 103 -11.18 -5.97 -4.46
N SER A 104 -11.54 -5.91 -3.17
CA SER A 104 -10.64 -5.51 -2.09
C SER A 104 -9.79 -6.72 -1.68
N ARG A 105 -8.49 -6.65 -1.91
CA ARG A 105 -7.56 -7.78 -1.70
C ARG A 105 -6.61 -7.56 -0.54
N GLY A 106 -6.74 -6.46 0.20
CA GLY A 106 -5.84 -6.11 1.30
C GLY A 106 -4.39 -6.18 0.85
N SER A 107 -3.58 -6.84 1.67
CA SER A 107 -2.13 -7.00 1.51
C SER A 107 -1.75 -8.18 0.62
N MET A 108 -2.04 -8.05 -0.67
CA MET A 108 -1.68 -9.05 -1.67
C MET A 108 -0.21 -8.93 -2.12
N THR A 109 0.51 -10.06 -2.19
CA THR A 109 1.83 -10.13 -2.83
C THR A 109 1.73 -9.95 -4.36
N ALA A 110 2.24 -8.83 -4.84
CA ALA A 110 2.35 -8.44 -6.23
C ALA A 110 3.75 -8.74 -6.78
N ARG A 111 3.80 -9.25 -8.02
CA ARG A 111 5.05 -9.74 -8.63
C ARG A 111 5.36 -9.00 -9.92
N ARG A 112 6.62 -8.69 -10.17
CA ARG A 112 7.11 -8.14 -11.46
C ARG A 112 8.41 -8.85 -11.83
N ALA A 113 8.51 -9.29 -13.09
CA ALA A 113 9.70 -9.99 -13.55
C ALA A 113 10.95 -9.12 -13.32
N GLY A 114 12.01 -9.72 -12.76
CA GLY A 114 13.27 -9.03 -12.47
C GLY A 114 13.20 -7.95 -11.38
N ASN A 115 12.13 -7.87 -10.60
CA ASN A 115 11.98 -6.91 -9.50
C ASN A 115 11.67 -7.64 -8.18
N PRO A 116 11.96 -7.04 -7.01
CA PRO A 116 11.45 -7.52 -5.74
C PRO A 116 9.92 -7.64 -5.78
N ASN A 117 9.40 -8.71 -5.20
CA ASN A 117 7.98 -8.82 -4.86
C ASN A 117 7.62 -7.66 -3.93
N LYS A 118 6.39 -7.14 -4.05
CA LYS A 118 5.88 -6.05 -3.23
C LYS A 118 4.51 -6.39 -2.70
N GLU A 119 4.21 -5.90 -1.52
CA GLU A 119 2.89 -5.93 -0.90
C GLU A 119 2.55 -4.51 -0.47
N ALA A 120 1.31 -4.08 -0.74
CA ALA A 120 0.77 -2.80 -0.28
C ALA A 120 -0.14 -3.05 0.92
N ASP A 121 -0.50 -1.99 1.65
CA ASP A 121 -1.40 -2.11 2.80
C ASP A 121 -2.86 -2.35 2.42
N ALA A 122 -3.30 -1.83 1.28
CA ALA A 122 -4.57 -2.19 0.69
C ALA A 122 -4.53 -2.10 -0.83
N THR A 123 -5.18 -3.04 -1.50
CA THR A 123 -5.26 -3.08 -2.97
C THR A 123 -6.70 -3.30 -3.44
N PHE A 124 -7.04 -2.63 -4.54
CA PHE A 124 -8.37 -2.65 -5.12
C PHE A 124 -8.31 -2.82 -6.64
N GLY A 125 -9.33 -3.45 -7.20
CA GLY A 125 -9.51 -3.58 -8.64
C GLY A 125 -10.83 -4.25 -9.02
N PRO A 126 -10.99 -4.67 -10.28
CA PRO A 126 -12.19 -5.38 -10.72
C PRO A 126 -12.23 -6.82 -10.20
N LYS A 127 -13.45 -7.35 -10.01
CA LYS A 127 -13.69 -8.78 -9.80
C LYS A 127 -13.78 -9.52 -11.13
N GLY A 128 -13.66 -10.85 -11.05
CA GLY A 128 -13.98 -11.75 -12.16
C GLY A 128 -15.44 -11.71 -12.59
N SER A 129 -16.34 -11.21 -11.74
CA SER A 129 -17.77 -11.04 -12.03
C SER A 129 -18.13 -9.64 -12.52
N THR A 130 -17.27 -8.63 -12.37
CA THR A 130 -17.59 -7.24 -12.72
C THR A 130 -17.92 -7.11 -14.20
N LEU A 131 -19.16 -6.72 -14.50
CA LEU A 131 -19.64 -6.59 -15.88
C LEU A 131 -18.91 -5.47 -16.62
N HIS A 132 -18.74 -5.65 -17.93
CA HIS A 132 -18.14 -4.67 -18.86
C HIS A 132 -16.69 -4.25 -18.60
N ARG A 133 -15.98 -4.89 -17.67
CA ARG A 133 -14.54 -4.68 -17.51
C ARG A 133 -13.79 -5.08 -18.78
N THR A 134 -12.65 -4.46 -19.02
CA THR A 134 -11.70 -4.94 -20.03
C THR A 134 -11.01 -6.24 -19.55
N PRO A 135 -10.31 -6.96 -20.44
CA PRO A 135 -9.41 -8.03 -20.02
C PRO A 135 -8.31 -7.49 -19.08
N ALA A 136 -7.83 -8.35 -18.18
CA ALA A 136 -6.67 -8.03 -17.34
C ALA A 136 -5.44 -7.77 -18.22
N PRO A 137 -4.62 -6.75 -17.91
CA PRO A 137 -3.42 -6.44 -18.68
C PRO A 137 -2.39 -7.55 -18.50
N ALA A 138 -1.83 -8.07 -19.59
CA ALA A 138 -0.76 -9.07 -19.50
C ALA A 138 0.45 -8.53 -18.71
N PRO A 139 1.13 -9.35 -17.88
CA PRO A 139 0.91 -10.79 -17.65
C PRO A 139 -0.14 -11.09 -16.55
N ARG A 140 -0.92 -10.10 -16.12
CA ARG A 140 -1.87 -10.24 -15.01
C ARG A 140 -3.04 -11.12 -15.38
N THR A 141 -3.55 -11.77 -14.36
CA THR A 141 -4.83 -12.44 -14.30
C THR A 141 -5.81 -11.59 -13.49
N ILE A 142 -7.07 -12.01 -13.41
CA ILE A 142 -8.03 -11.37 -12.50
C ILE A 142 -7.59 -11.46 -11.03
N ALA A 143 -6.86 -12.52 -10.64
CA ALA A 143 -6.47 -12.71 -9.25
C ALA A 143 -5.51 -11.64 -8.76
N ASP A 144 -4.59 -11.19 -9.63
CA ASP A 144 -3.53 -10.22 -9.33
C ASP A 144 -3.71 -8.86 -10.02
N TRP A 145 -4.90 -8.57 -10.53
CA TRP A 145 -5.19 -7.28 -11.15
C TRP A 145 -5.53 -6.20 -10.11
N VAL A 146 -4.58 -5.29 -9.93
CA VAL A 146 -4.68 -4.09 -9.08
C VAL A 146 -4.79 -2.85 -9.96
N THR A 147 -5.75 -1.97 -9.63
CA THR A 147 -5.91 -0.65 -10.24
C THR A 147 -5.71 0.50 -9.24
N LEU A 148 -5.83 0.21 -7.94
CA LEU A 148 -5.50 1.13 -6.85
C LEU A 148 -4.66 0.40 -5.80
N ALA A 149 -3.49 0.95 -5.51
CA ALA A 149 -2.68 0.57 -4.35
C ALA A 149 -2.68 1.69 -3.31
N VAL A 150 -2.80 1.33 -2.05
CA VAL A 150 -2.71 2.23 -0.90
C VAL A 150 -1.53 1.78 -0.05
N GLU A 151 -0.59 2.69 0.18
CA GLU A 151 0.57 2.47 1.04
C GLU A 151 0.42 3.36 2.28
N VAL A 152 0.59 2.77 3.45
CA VAL A 152 0.49 3.41 4.75
C VAL A 152 1.86 3.34 5.42
N GLY A 153 2.40 4.49 5.81
CA GLY A 153 3.60 4.57 6.63
C GLY A 153 3.31 5.14 8.00
N ARG A 154 3.73 4.46 9.05
CA ARG A 154 3.91 5.06 10.38
C ARG A 154 5.35 5.57 10.48
N SER A 155 6.33 4.68 10.52
CA SER A 155 7.73 5.04 10.78
C SER A 155 8.53 5.28 9.51
N GLN A 156 8.16 4.62 8.39
CA GLN A 156 8.91 4.73 7.13
C GLN A 156 8.97 6.17 6.61
N THR A 157 10.10 6.55 6.02
CA THR A 157 10.30 7.90 5.45
C THR A 157 9.32 8.17 4.30
N TRP A 158 9.07 9.46 4.02
CA TRP A 158 8.26 9.82 2.85
C TRP A 158 8.90 9.34 1.53
N ALA A 159 10.24 9.37 1.45
CA ALA A 159 10.97 8.88 0.30
C ALA A 159 10.73 7.38 0.06
N SER A 160 10.71 6.56 1.12
CA SER A 160 10.39 5.13 1.01
C SER A 160 8.97 4.87 0.52
N LEU A 161 8.00 5.69 0.94
CA LEU A 161 6.63 5.68 0.38
C LEU A 161 6.60 6.06 -1.11
N GLU A 162 7.42 7.03 -1.54
CA GLU A 162 7.54 7.41 -2.95
C GLU A 162 8.19 6.30 -3.79
N GLU A 163 9.21 5.61 -3.29
CA GLU A 163 9.78 4.43 -3.94
C GLU A 163 8.75 3.29 -4.10
N ALA A 164 7.89 3.10 -3.10
CA ALA A 164 6.76 2.17 -3.21
C ALA A 164 5.78 2.62 -4.31
N ALA A 165 5.49 3.92 -4.43
CA ALA A 165 4.68 4.46 -5.52
C ALA A 165 5.33 4.24 -6.89
N GLU A 166 6.64 4.41 -7.02
CA GLU A 166 7.37 4.13 -8.26
C GLU A 166 7.27 2.64 -8.64
N TRP A 167 7.36 1.74 -7.66
CA TRP A 167 7.18 0.30 -7.89
C TRP A 167 5.78 -0.01 -8.46
N TRP A 168 4.73 0.53 -7.83
CA TRP A 168 3.34 0.35 -8.26
C TRP A 168 3.01 1.05 -9.57
N CYS A 169 3.66 2.18 -9.86
CA CYS A 169 3.49 2.89 -11.12
C CYS A 169 3.95 2.05 -12.32
N ASN A 170 4.86 1.11 -12.09
CA ASN A 170 5.32 0.13 -13.08
C ASN A 170 4.50 -1.17 -13.08
N TYR A 171 3.45 -1.27 -12.26
CA TYR A 171 2.55 -2.42 -12.21
C TYR A 171 1.44 -2.30 -13.27
N GLY A 172 1.43 -3.23 -14.23
CA GLY A 172 0.43 -3.25 -15.30
C GLY A 172 -1.01 -3.23 -14.77
N GLY A 173 -1.79 -2.24 -15.19
CA GLY A 173 -3.18 -2.04 -14.77
C GLY A 173 -3.40 -0.93 -13.75
N MET A 174 -2.34 -0.42 -13.14
CA MET A 174 -2.45 0.64 -12.13
C MET A 174 -3.13 1.90 -12.70
N GLN A 175 -4.06 2.47 -11.93
CA GLN A 175 -4.78 3.71 -12.27
C GLN A 175 -4.54 4.78 -11.20
N TYR A 176 -4.42 4.37 -9.94
CA TYR A 176 -4.24 5.25 -8.81
C TYR A 176 -3.27 4.67 -7.80
N ILE A 177 -2.49 5.54 -7.16
CA ILE A 177 -1.68 5.18 -6.00
C ILE A 177 -1.95 6.23 -4.93
N LEU A 178 -2.27 5.79 -3.71
CA LEU A 178 -2.47 6.67 -2.58
C LEU A 178 -1.42 6.38 -1.51
N LEU A 179 -0.62 7.37 -1.18
CA LEU A 179 0.29 7.34 -0.04
C LEU A 179 -0.39 8.01 1.14
N LEU A 180 -0.36 7.34 2.30
CA LEU A 180 -0.82 7.87 3.59
C LEU A 180 0.33 7.72 4.58
N LYS A 181 0.76 8.81 5.21
CA LYS A 181 1.74 8.78 6.29
C LYS A 181 1.09 9.28 7.56
N ILE A 182 1.00 8.43 8.58
CA ILE A 182 0.31 8.69 9.84
C ILE A 182 1.31 8.85 10.98
N SER A 183 1.17 9.93 11.76
CA SER A 183 2.06 10.15 12.91
C SER A 183 1.81 9.11 14.02
N PRO A 184 2.80 8.83 14.89
CA PRO A 184 2.69 7.86 15.97
C PRO A 184 1.40 7.94 16.79
N GLN A 185 0.97 9.15 17.16
CA GLN A 185 -0.21 9.37 17.99
C GLN A 185 -1.51 9.52 17.17
N GLY A 186 -1.47 9.29 15.85
CA GLY A 186 -2.62 9.45 14.96
C GLY A 186 -3.14 10.89 14.87
N VAL A 187 -2.28 11.89 15.13
CA VAL A 187 -2.66 13.30 15.20
C VAL A 187 -2.44 14.06 13.89
N GLN A 188 -1.64 13.50 12.99
CA GLN A 188 -1.37 14.04 11.65
C GLN A 188 -1.34 12.92 10.61
N MET A 189 -1.96 13.15 9.45
CA MET A 189 -1.88 12.26 8.28
C MET A 189 -1.46 13.06 7.05
N ARG A 190 -0.23 12.87 6.56
CA ARG A 190 0.20 13.40 5.25
C ARG A 190 -0.28 12.46 4.15
N TYR A 191 -0.68 12.99 3.01
CA TYR A 191 -1.15 12.18 1.88
C TYR A 191 -0.68 12.70 0.53
N ALA A 192 -0.62 11.80 -0.45
CA ALA A 192 -0.46 12.11 -1.86
C ALA A 192 -1.21 11.09 -2.73
N LEU A 193 -2.06 11.58 -3.63
CA LEU A 193 -2.79 10.79 -4.62
C LEU A 193 -2.19 11.00 -6.01
N TYR A 194 -1.72 9.91 -6.60
CA TYR A 194 -1.18 9.86 -7.95
C TYR A 194 -2.22 9.28 -8.90
N ASP A 195 -2.44 9.97 -10.01
CA ASP A 195 -3.29 9.52 -11.12
C ASP A 195 -2.40 8.99 -12.24
N ILE A 196 -2.41 7.68 -12.46
CA ILE A 196 -1.50 7.01 -13.40
C ILE A 196 -2.12 7.01 -14.80
N ALA A 197 -1.61 7.90 -15.65
CA ALA A 197 -1.99 7.99 -17.05
C ALA A 197 -1.10 7.14 -17.98
N VAL A 198 0.18 6.97 -17.62
CA VAL A 198 1.16 6.22 -18.42
C VAL A 198 1.91 5.25 -17.51
N LEU A 199 1.96 3.98 -17.91
CA LEU A 199 2.67 2.94 -17.17
C LEU A 199 4.16 3.30 -17.04
N GLY A 200 4.68 3.21 -15.81
CA GLY A 200 6.08 3.42 -15.48
C GLY A 200 6.52 4.88 -15.38
N ILE A 201 5.61 5.86 -15.54
CA ILE A 201 5.90 7.27 -15.33
C ILE A 201 5.09 7.77 -14.13
N LEU A 202 5.74 7.91 -12.98
CA LEU A 202 5.10 8.47 -11.79
C LEU A 202 4.94 9.99 -12.00
N PRO A 203 3.70 10.51 -12.07
CA PRO A 203 3.49 11.93 -12.24
C PRO A 203 3.63 12.68 -10.92
N ALA A 204 3.53 14.00 -10.96
CA ALA A 204 3.27 14.76 -9.74
C ALA A 204 1.90 14.34 -9.13
N PRO A 205 1.75 14.35 -7.79
CA PRO A 205 0.47 14.07 -7.15
C PRO A 205 -0.62 15.02 -7.66
N THR A 206 -1.77 14.46 -8.01
CA THR A 206 -2.97 15.25 -8.36
C THR A 206 -3.64 15.90 -7.15
N ALA A 207 -3.42 15.33 -5.97
CA ALA A 207 -3.81 15.90 -4.70
C ALA A 207 -2.78 15.49 -3.64
N SER A 208 -2.42 16.42 -2.76
CA SER A 208 -1.55 16.14 -1.63
C SER A 208 -1.80 17.15 -0.52
N GLY A 209 -1.36 16.81 0.69
CA GLY A 209 -1.44 17.71 1.82
C GLY A 209 -1.39 16.96 3.14
N THR A 210 -1.87 17.64 4.18
CA THR A 210 -1.82 17.11 5.54
C THR A 210 -3.17 17.30 6.23
N VAL A 211 -3.69 16.22 6.78
CA VAL A 211 -4.85 16.19 7.65
C VAL A 211 -4.38 16.24 9.09
N TYR A 212 -4.99 17.10 9.88
CA TYR A 212 -4.73 17.18 11.31
C TYR A 212 -5.96 16.68 12.06
N ARG A 213 -5.73 16.02 13.21
CA ARG A 213 -6.79 15.61 14.12
C ARG A 213 -7.70 16.79 14.42
N ARG A 214 -9.02 16.55 14.39
CA ARG A 214 -10.00 17.60 14.66
C ARG A 214 -9.81 18.14 16.08
N THR A 215 -9.36 19.40 16.17
CA THR A 215 -9.48 20.25 17.37
C THR A 215 -10.64 21.23 17.26
N ARG A 216 -11.25 21.35 16.06
CA ARG A 216 -12.41 22.20 15.73
C ARG A 216 -13.04 21.75 14.40
N ASP A 217 -14.13 22.40 13.98
CA ASP A 217 -14.71 22.19 12.65
C ASP A 217 -13.72 22.58 11.56
N GLN A 218 -13.40 21.61 10.71
CA GLN A 218 -12.47 21.74 9.59
C GLN A 218 -13.13 21.17 8.33
N PRO A 219 -12.88 21.76 7.14
CA PRO A 219 -13.49 21.32 5.87
C PRO A 219 -13.00 19.92 5.50
N ALA A 220 -13.82 19.13 4.80
CA ALA A 220 -13.47 17.79 4.32
C ALA A 220 -12.15 17.78 3.52
N VAL A 221 -11.39 16.69 3.62
CA VAL A 221 -10.18 16.47 2.80
C VAL A 221 -10.44 15.26 1.92
N ASN A 222 -10.91 15.53 0.70
CA ASN A 222 -11.40 14.51 -0.20
C ASN A 222 -10.31 14.01 -1.15
N VAL A 223 -10.14 12.69 -1.21
CA VAL A 223 -9.50 11.99 -2.35
C VAL A 223 -10.58 11.35 -3.20
N THR A 224 -10.40 11.41 -4.52
CA THR A 224 -11.46 11.11 -5.49
C THR A 224 -11.00 10.10 -6.52
N PHE A 225 -11.81 9.06 -6.75
CA PHE A 225 -11.49 7.98 -7.67
C PHE A 225 -12.61 7.82 -8.72
N ASN A 226 -12.23 7.73 -9.99
CA ASN A 226 -13.16 7.38 -11.05
C ASN A 226 -13.42 5.86 -11.01
N MET A 227 -14.63 5.45 -10.69
CA MET A 227 -14.96 4.03 -10.52
C MET A 227 -14.92 3.25 -11.83
N ARG A 228 -15.05 3.91 -12.99
CA ARG A 228 -14.81 3.26 -14.28
C ARG A 228 -13.36 2.83 -14.41
N ARG A 229 -12.42 3.63 -13.93
CA ARG A 229 -10.99 3.29 -13.97
C ARG A 229 -10.65 2.20 -12.95
N ILE A 230 -11.16 2.32 -11.72
CA ILE A 230 -11.00 1.27 -10.68
C ILE A 230 -11.52 -0.09 -11.17
N LEU A 231 -12.69 -0.11 -11.81
CA LEU A 231 -13.29 -1.36 -12.30
C LEU A 231 -12.83 -1.74 -13.71
N SER A 232 -11.93 -0.95 -14.31
CA SER A 232 -11.47 -1.10 -15.69
C SER A 232 -12.61 -1.21 -16.72
N ILE A 233 -13.62 -0.35 -16.60
CA ILE A 233 -14.78 -0.27 -17.47
C ILE A 233 -14.58 0.87 -18.47
N PRO A 234 -14.78 0.64 -19.78
CA PRO A 234 -14.71 1.70 -20.80
C PRO A 234 -15.66 2.87 -20.50
N ALA A 235 -15.28 4.08 -20.92
CA ALA A 235 -16.04 5.31 -20.66
C ALA A 235 -17.49 5.26 -21.19
N ASN A 236 -17.73 4.54 -22.28
CA ASN A 236 -19.03 4.39 -22.94
C ASN A 236 -19.86 3.20 -22.46
N ALA A 237 -19.33 2.32 -21.60
CA ALA A 237 -20.08 1.20 -21.06
C ALA A 237 -20.93 1.64 -19.84
N ALA A 238 -21.93 0.86 -19.45
CA ALA A 238 -22.64 1.10 -18.20
C ALA A 238 -21.77 0.69 -17.00
N LEU A 239 -21.88 1.42 -15.89
CA LEU A 239 -21.38 0.94 -14.59
C LEU A 239 -22.34 -0.12 -14.04
N PRO A 240 -21.85 -1.08 -13.23
CA PRO A 240 -22.71 -2.02 -12.54
C PRO A 240 -23.72 -1.31 -11.64
N ASN A 241 -24.85 -1.96 -11.38
CA ASN A 241 -25.93 -1.35 -10.61
C ASN A 241 -25.46 -0.99 -9.19
N GLY A 242 -25.83 0.19 -8.70
CA GLY A 242 -25.44 0.71 -7.39
C GLY A 242 -24.00 1.25 -7.28
N VAL A 243 -23.13 1.05 -8.29
CA VAL A 243 -21.79 1.64 -8.28
C VAL A 243 -21.88 3.14 -8.59
N ASN A 244 -21.31 3.96 -7.71
CA ASN A 244 -21.16 5.39 -7.93
C ASN A 244 -20.16 5.65 -9.07
N ALA A 245 -20.40 6.66 -9.91
CA ALA A 245 -19.44 7.03 -10.95
C ALA A 245 -18.09 7.49 -10.39
N THR A 246 -18.15 8.09 -9.19
CA THR A 246 -17.01 8.64 -8.48
C THR A 246 -17.10 8.20 -7.02
N ALA A 247 -16.03 7.59 -6.51
CA ALA A 247 -15.86 7.36 -5.07
C ALA A 247 -15.09 8.53 -4.46
N VAL A 248 -15.71 9.22 -3.50
CA VAL A 248 -15.10 10.33 -2.75
C VAL A 248 -14.88 9.88 -1.32
N VAL A 249 -13.62 9.83 -0.89
CA VAL A 249 -13.24 9.46 0.48
C VAL A 249 -12.74 10.70 1.21
N ASP A 250 -13.41 11.08 2.30
CA ASP A 250 -12.94 12.13 3.21
C ASP A 250 -11.91 11.54 4.18
N LEU A 251 -10.64 11.88 3.99
CA LEU A 251 -9.53 11.44 4.83
C LEU A 251 -9.66 11.90 6.28
N ARG A 252 -10.48 12.93 6.57
CA ARG A 252 -10.80 13.29 7.97
C ARG A 252 -11.64 12.24 8.66
N ILE A 253 -12.58 11.62 7.95
CA ILE A 253 -13.38 10.53 8.51
C ILE A 253 -12.49 9.32 8.76
N VAL A 254 -11.60 9.00 7.81
CA VAL A 254 -10.59 7.94 7.99
C VAL A 254 -9.78 8.20 9.24
N MET A 255 -9.20 9.40 9.39
CA MET A 255 -8.41 9.77 10.56
C MET A 255 -9.19 9.69 11.88
N ASN A 256 -10.46 10.09 11.91
CA ASN A 256 -11.30 9.97 13.10
C ASN A 256 -11.52 8.50 13.48
N LEU A 257 -11.80 7.62 12.51
CA LEU A 257 -11.95 6.18 12.76
C LEU A 257 -10.65 5.55 13.27
N VAL A 258 -9.50 6.00 12.77
CA VAL A 258 -8.18 5.60 13.29
C VAL A 258 -8.09 5.93 14.76
N ILE A 259 -8.35 7.18 15.14
CA ILE A 259 -8.28 7.64 16.53
C ILE A 259 -9.28 6.88 17.42
N ASP A 260 -10.53 6.70 16.95
CA ASP A 260 -11.56 5.99 17.70
C ASP A 260 -11.16 4.53 17.96
N SER A 261 -10.43 3.91 17.04
CA SER A 261 -9.95 2.55 17.22
C SER A 261 -8.83 2.44 18.27
N LEU A 262 -8.12 3.54 18.59
CA LEU A 262 -7.00 3.52 19.53
C LEU A 262 -7.46 3.35 20.99
N TYR A 263 -8.68 3.78 21.31
CA TYR A 263 -9.31 3.69 22.63
C TYR A 263 -10.37 2.57 22.70
#